data_AF-A0A0S9RB93-F1
#
_entry.id   AF-A0A0S9RB93-F1
#
_cell.length_a   1.000
_cell.length_b   1.000
_cell.length_c   1.000
_cell.angle_alpha   90.00
_cell.angle_beta   90.00
_cell.angle_gamma   90.00
#
_symmetry.space_group_name_H-M   'P 1'
#
loop_
_entity.id
_entity.type
_entity.pdbx_description
1 polymer ?
#
loop_
_entity_poly.entity_id
_entity_poly.type
_entity_poly.pdbx_seq_one_letter_code
_entity_poly.pdbx_strand_id
1 'polypeptide(L)'
;MTTIASLLKRVERIEAKQITTRPSVITSAIVLTDEMVRDAVTNWQQWVREGRASVYGSDMHLRAPMLTVEEWEAQTAYLRGEPVH
;
A
#
# COMPACT_ATOMS: atom_id res chain seq x y z
N MET A 1 32.47 -4.73 -16.17
CA MET A 1 31.96 -3.95 -17.32
C MET A 1 30.52 -4.33 -17.56
N THR A 2 29.62 -3.35 -17.62
CA THR A 2 28.20 -3.57 -17.92
C THR A 2 28.05 -3.80 -19.42
N THR A 3 27.51 -4.94 -19.81
CA THR A 3 27.19 -5.28 -21.21
C THR A 3 25.69 -5.23 -21.44
N ILE A 4 25.25 -5.10 -22.69
CA ILE A 4 23.81 -5.14 -23.06
C ILE A 4 23.16 -6.43 -22.53
N ALA A 5 23.82 -7.58 -22.70
CA ALA A 5 23.34 -8.85 -22.16
C ALA A 5 23.18 -8.84 -20.62
N SER A 6 24.08 -8.17 -19.90
CA SER A 6 23.98 -8.03 -18.44
C SER A 6 22.83 -7.12 -18.00
N LEU A 7 22.47 -6.12 -18.82
CA LEU A 7 21.32 -5.24 -18.59
C LEU A 7 20.01 -5.96 -18.85
N LEU A 8 19.90 -6.73 -19.95
CA LEU A 8 18.70 -7.51 -20.26
C LEU A 8 18.38 -8.53 -19.16
N LYS A 9 19.36 -9.31 -18.70
CA LYS A 9 19.20 -10.23 -17.55
C LYS A 9 18.81 -9.53 -16.23
N ARG A 10 19.09 -8.24 -16.12
CA ARG A 10 18.70 -7.44 -14.95
C ARG A 10 17.26 -6.96 -15.09
N VAL A 11 16.85 -6.54 -16.29
CA VAL A 11 15.46 -6.20 -16.62
C VAL A 11 14.54 -7.40 -16.43
N GLU A 12 14.89 -8.57 -17.00
CA GLU A 12 14.10 -9.80 -16.83
C GLU A 12 13.89 -10.17 -15.35
N ARG A 13 14.92 -10.00 -14.51
CA ARG A 13 14.81 -10.23 -13.06
C ARG A 13 13.94 -9.21 -12.35
N ILE A 14 13.90 -7.97 -12.83
CA ILE A 14 13.04 -6.92 -12.27
C ILE A 14 11.60 -7.22 -12.65
N GLU A 15 11.34 -7.51 -13.92
CA GLU A 15 10.01 -7.85 -14.45
C GLU A 15 9.46 -9.13 -13.82
N ALA A 16 10.28 -10.17 -13.65
CA ALA A 16 9.88 -11.41 -12.96
C ALA A 16 9.54 -11.21 -11.48
N LYS A 17 10.01 -10.11 -10.86
CA LYS A 17 9.68 -9.73 -9.48
C LYS A 17 8.51 -8.75 -9.39
N GLN A 18 8.05 -8.20 -10.52
CA GLN A 18 6.86 -7.37 -10.51
C GLN A 18 5.65 -8.26 -10.26
N ILE A 19 4.86 -7.87 -9.27
CA ILE A 19 3.55 -8.48 -9.08
C ILE A 19 2.68 -7.98 -10.23
N THR A 20 2.22 -8.90 -11.07
CA THR A 20 1.37 -8.61 -12.23
C THR A 20 -0.08 -9.04 -12.01
N THR A 21 -0.29 -9.95 -11.05
CA THR A 21 -1.63 -10.42 -10.68
C THR A 21 -2.35 -9.36 -9.85
N ARG A 22 -3.58 -9.03 -10.26
CA ARG A 22 -4.45 -8.14 -9.51
C ARG A 22 -4.72 -8.72 -8.11
N PRO A 23 -4.59 -7.92 -7.04
CA PRO A 23 -4.95 -8.35 -5.70
C PRO A 23 -6.43 -8.74 -5.63
N SER A 24 -6.74 -9.83 -4.93
CA SER A 24 -8.12 -10.29 -4.68
C SER A 24 -8.63 -9.89 -3.29
N VAL A 25 -7.72 -9.55 -2.38
CA VAL A 25 -8.05 -9.15 -1.00
C VAL A 25 -7.38 -7.82 -0.67
N ILE A 26 -8.10 -6.95 0.03
CA ILE A 26 -7.55 -5.72 0.59
C ILE A 26 -7.59 -5.83 2.12
N THR A 27 -6.42 -5.73 2.73
CA THR A 27 -6.27 -5.58 4.18
C THR A 27 -5.88 -4.13 4.47
N SER A 28 -6.58 -3.50 5.41
CA SER A 28 -6.37 -2.08 5.72
C SER A 28 -6.27 -1.86 7.21
N ALA A 29 -5.29 -1.06 7.61
CA ALA A 29 -5.19 -0.52 8.97
C ALA A 29 -6.02 0.76 9.17
N ILE A 30 -6.63 1.28 8.10
CA ILE A 30 -7.51 2.45 8.12
C ILE A 30 -8.93 2.07 7.71
N VAL A 31 -9.90 2.84 8.19
CA VAL A 31 -11.26 2.78 7.66
C VAL A 31 -11.24 3.30 6.23
N LEU A 32 -11.72 2.47 5.30
CA LEU A 32 -11.82 2.84 3.90
C LEU A 32 -13.26 3.19 3.57
N THR A 33 -13.45 4.21 2.74
CA THR A 33 -14.73 4.42 2.06
C THR A 33 -14.83 3.50 0.85
N ASP A 34 -16.04 3.22 0.38
CA ASP A 34 -16.28 2.41 -0.83
C ASP A 34 -15.56 2.97 -2.06
N GLU A 35 -15.45 4.31 -2.15
CA GLU A 35 -14.72 4.98 -3.21
C GLU A 35 -13.22 4.68 -3.14
N MET A 36 -12.62 4.77 -1.95
CA MET A 36 -11.23 4.41 -1.75
C MET A 36 -10.95 2.95 -2.08
N VAL A 37 -11.86 2.03 -1.71
CA VAL A 37 -11.75 0.61 -2.07
C VAL A 37 -11.76 0.43 -3.59
N ARG A 38 -12.71 1.05 -4.30
CA ARG A 38 -12.79 0.95 -5.77
C ARG A 38 -11.56 1.51 -6.46
N ASP A 39 -11.06 2.67 -6.00
CA ASP A 39 -9.84 3.27 -6.53
C ASP A 39 -8.62 2.38 -6.27
N ALA A 40 -8.46 1.90 -5.03
CA ALA A 40 -7.36 1.03 -4.65
C ALA A 40 -7.34 -0.26 -5.46
N VAL A 41 -8.49 -0.86 -5.74
CA VAL A 41 -8.60 -2.07 -6.58
C VAL A 41 -8.29 -1.78 -8.05
N THR A 42 -8.76 -0.65 -8.59
CA THR A 42 -8.60 -0.30 -10.01
C THR A 42 -7.19 0.15 -10.32
N ASN A 43 -6.60 0.93 -9.42
CA ASN A 43 -5.32 1.62 -9.58
C ASN A 43 -4.24 1.05 -8.66
N TRP A 44 -4.36 -0.23 -8.26
CA TRP A 44 -3.49 -0.86 -7.26
C TRP A 44 -1.99 -0.75 -7.57
N GLN A 45 -1.59 -0.86 -8.85
CA GLN A 45 -0.18 -0.75 -9.26
C GLN A 45 0.37 0.65 -9.00
N GLN A 46 -0.45 1.69 -9.21
CA GLN A 46 -0.10 3.06 -8.91
C GLN A 46 0.04 3.26 -7.40
N TRP A 47 -0.89 2.72 -6.62
CA TRP A 47 -0.83 2.79 -5.15
C TRP A 47 0.42 2.10 -4.58
N VAL A 48 0.82 0.96 -5.15
CA VAL A 48 2.07 0.29 -4.78
C VAL A 48 3.29 1.13 -5.16
N ARG A 49 3.29 1.72 -6.36
CA ARG A 49 4.37 2.60 -6.85
C ARG A 49 4.53 3.85 -5.98
N GLU A 50 3.43 4.42 -5.52
CA GLU A 50 3.37 5.58 -4.63
C GLU A 50 3.67 5.22 -3.17
N GLY A 51 3.89 3.94 -2.85
CA GLY A 51 4.16 3.47 -1.49
C GLY A 51 2.94 3.49 -0.56
N ARG A 52 1.74 3.77 -1.10
CA ARG A 52 0.45 3.76 -0.38
C ARG A 52 -0.01 2.36 -0.05
N ALA A 53 0.42 1.39 -0.84
CA ALA A 53 0.10 -0.02 -0.68
C ALA A 53 1.34 -0.91 -0.80
N SER A 54 1.27 -2.11 -0.25
CA SER A 54 2.20 -3.20 -0.55
C SER A 54 1.41 -4.46 -0.89
N VAL A 55 1.88 -5.25 -1.86
CA VAL A 55 1.21 -6.49 -2.26
C VAL A 55 2.07 -7.69 -1.86
N TYR A 56 1.43 -8.69 -1.25
CA TYR A 56 2.03 -9.97 -0.88
C TYR A 56 1.14 -11.09 -1.41
N GLY A 57 1.58 -11.78 -2.46
CA GLY A 57 0.73 -12.75 -3.14
C GLY A 57 -0.52 -12.10 -3.72
N SER A 58 -1.69 -12.52 -3.25
CA SER A 58 -3.00 -11.99 -3.65
C SER A 58 -3.50 -10.82 -2.80
N ASP A 59 -2.77 -10.49 -1.72
CA ASP A 59 -3.27 -9.59 -0.69
C ASP A 59 -2.59 -8.22 -0.82
N MET A 60 -3.41 -7.17 -0.91
CA MET A 60 -2.95 -5.79 -0.91
C MET A 60 -3.14 -5.19 0.49
N HIS A 61 -2.03 -4.74 1.07
CA HIS A 61 -1.98 -4.12 2.38
C HIS A 61 -1.91 -2.61 2.20
N LEU A 62 -2.95 -1.91 2.67
CA LEU A 62 -2.96 -0.46 2.75
C LEU A 62 -2.36 -0.04 4.09
N ARG A 63 -1.25 0.72 4.02
CA ARG A 63 -0.60 1.22 5.23
C ARG A 63 -1.38 2.42 5.72
N ALA A 64 -1.63 2.47 7.02
CA ALA A 64 -2.03 3.73 7.63
C ALA A 64 -0.93 4.77 7.41
N PRO A 65 -1.28 6.05 7.20
CA PRO A 65 -0.28 7.10 7.27
C PRO A 65 0.44 7.01 8.62
N MET A 66 1.76 7.22 8.61
CA MET A 66 2.52 7.38 9.84
C MET A 66 2.08 8.70 10.47
N LEU A 67 1.22 8.60 11.47
CA LEU A 67 0.77 9.75 12.23
C LEU A 67 1.92 10.26 13.09
N THR A 68 1.95 11.56 13.29
CA THR A 68 2.65 12.17 14.43
C THR A 68 2.01 11.71 15.74
N VAL A 69 2.70 11.95 16.87
CA VAL A 69 2.15 11.60 18.19
C VAL A 69 0.84 12.36 18.41
N GLU A 70 0.79 13.64 18.06
CA GLU A 70 -0.39 14.49 18.21
C GLU A 70 -1.58 13.99 17.37
N GLU A 71 -1.35 13.60 16.11
CA GLU A 71 -2.40 13.07 15.24
C GLU A 71 -2.92 11.71 15.73
N TRP A 72 -2.03 10.85 16.24
CA TRP A 72 -2.42 9.57 16.83
C TRP A 72 -3.25 9.76 18.09
N GLU A 73 -2.87 10.69 18.98
CA GLU A 73 -3.63 11.03 20.18
C GLU A 73 -5.02 11.56 19.84
N ALA A 74 -5.14 12.49 18.88
CA ALA A 74 -6.42 12.99 18.41
C ALA A 74 -7.31 11.87 17.84
N GLN A 75 -6.72 10.96 17.05
CA GLN A 75 -7.47 9.86 16.45
C GLN A 75 -7.88 8.79 17.47
N THR A 76 -7.14 8.61 18.56
CA THR A 76 -7.39 7.56 19.57
C THR A 76 -8.00 8.06 20.87
N ALA A 77 -8.24 9.37 21.03
CA ALA A 77 -8.87 9.96 22.22
C ALA A 77 -10.18 9.26 22.62
N TYR A 78 -11.00 8.88 21.63
CA TYR A 78 -12.26 8.17 21.87
C TYR A 78 -12.07 6.78 22.51
N LEU A 79 -10.92 6.11 22.27
CA LEU A 79 -10.59 4.82 22.86
C LEU A 79 -10.20 4.93 24.34
N ARG A 80 -9.78 6.11 24.78
CA ARG A 80 -9.41 6.40 26.18
C ARG A 80 -10.59 6.87 27.03
N GLY A 81 -11.77 7.08 26.43
CA GLY A 81 -12.95 7.61 27.12
C GLY A 81 -12.88 9.11 27.41
N GLU A 82 -11.97 9.84 26.76
CA GLU A 82 -11.85 11.29 26.87
C GLU A 82 -12.88 11.96 25.94
N PRO A 83 -13.58 13.03 26.38
CA PRO A 83 -14.52 13.75 25.51
C PRO A 83 -13.77 14.39 24.34
N VAL A 84 -14.29 14.20 23.13
CA VAL A 84 -13.82 14.89 21.93
C VAL A 84 -14.26 16.35 22.05
N HIS A 85 -13.30 17.27 22.22
CA HIS A 85 -13.52 18.72 22.34
C HIS A 85 -13.41 19.43 20.99
#